data_AF-A0AAU5LP70-F1
#
_entry.id   AF-A0AAU5LP70-F1
#
_cell.length_a   1.000
_cell.length_b   1.000
_cell.length_c   1.000
_cell.angle_alpha   90.00
_cell.angle_beta   90.00
_cell.angle_gamma   90.00
#
_symmetry.space_group_name_H-M   'P 1'
#
loop_
_entity.id
_entity.type
_entity.pdbx_description
1 polymer ?
#
loop_
_entity_poly.entity_id
_entity_poly.type
_entity_poly.pdbx_seq_one_letter_code
_entity_poly.pdbx_strand_id
1 'polypeptide(L)'
;MPAYKDDPVISRNQTGHADFDGGVYGESNVFNGVRGVSYAPGHGAVVGISEVPIPDPPDPAKNPGPGVYGQSNGVGVVGEGKTWHGVFGHTESTTGGHGVAGDGPTGVSGVGRTWIGVYGETHADAAAGSSGVLGEGLNGGVGVKGHARAPGMAGVAGYQLSHQGPGVYGEGAPAGYFKGDVVVTGDLLLEGADYAEELTVAEPTVAPGMVVVLDDEGRIRPCIDDYDPRVAGVVSGAGGVRPALVLDRHDGGAPVALMGKLWVLADASEAPIHCGDLLTTSSTPGHARRVTERERAFGAVVGKALTELPSGTGLVRVLVSAS
;
A
#
# COMPACT_ATOMS: atom_id res chain seq x y z
N MET A 1 19.11 -40.79 5.44
CA MET A 1 19.78 -40.88 6.76
C MET A 1 20.08 -42.35 7.03
N PRO A 2 21.22 -42.70 7.64
CA PRO A 2 21.44 -44.08 8.08
C PRO A 2 20.32 -44.49 9.04
N ALA A 3 19.76 -45.69 8.86
CA ALA A 3 18.72 -46.19 9.74
C ALA A 3 19.35 -46.56 11.09
N TYR A 4 18.98 -45.85 12.16
CA TYR A 4 19.47 -46.06 13.54
C TYR A 4 19.12 -47.43 14.14
N LYS A 5 18.59 -48.34 13.31
CA LYS A 5 18.05 -49.65 13.70
C LYS A 5 19.11 -50.60 14.25
N ASP A 6 20.39 -50.37 13.92
CA ASP A 6 21.52 -51.23 14.25
C ASP A 6 22.44 -50.66 15.35
N ASP A 7 22.10 -49.50 15.94
CA ASP A 7 22.89 -48.94 17.05
C ASP A 7 22.70 -49.78 18.33
N PRO A 8 23.77 -50.02 19.11
CA PRO A 8 23.67 -50.77 20.35
C PRO A 8 22.77 -50.02 21.35
N VAL A 9 21.64 -50.63 21.70
CA VAL A 9 20.67 -50.03 22.63
C VAL A 9 21.06 -50.34 24.07
N ILE A 10 21.45 -49.31 24.82
CA ILE A 10 21.87 -49.42 26.23
C ILE A 10 20.66 -49.57 27.18
N SER A 11 19.50 -49.00 26.82
CA SER A 11 18.23 -49.11 27.55
C SER A 11 17.06 -49.13 26.56
N ARG A 12 16.12 -50.08 26.72
CA ARG A 12 14.90 -50.19 25.92
C ARG A 12 13.72 -50.53 26.83
N ASN A 13 12.65 -49.77 26.78
CA ASN A 13 11.39 -50.12 27.42
C ASN A 13 10.43 -50.70 26.36
N GLN A 14 9.87 -51.89 26.60
CA GLN A 14 8.98 -52.61 25.67
C GLN A 14 7.67 -53.09 26.33
N THR A 15 7.42 -52.73 27.60
CA THR A 15 6.31 -53.29 28.38
C THR A 15 5.43 -52.15 28.89
N GLY A 16 4.17 -52.11 28.45
CA GLY A 16 3.17 -51.11 28.86
C GLY A 16 2.86 -51.21 30.34
N HIS A 17 3.62 -50.51 31.17
CA HIS A 17 3.46 -50.46 32.60
C HIS A 17 2.73 -49.15 32.93
N ALA A 18 1.54 -49.23 33.52
CA ALA A 18 0.61 -48.10 33.64
C ALA A 18 1.17 -46.84 34.35
N ASP A 19 2.27 -46.98 35.08
CA ASP A 19 2.87 -45.92 35.90
C ASP A 19 4.16 -45.31 35.29
N PHE A 20 4.83 -45.98 34.33
CA PHE A 20 6.05 -45.45 33.70
C PHE A 20 6.46 -46.18 32.40
N ASP A 21 6.39 -45.48 31.25
CA ASP A 21 6.74 -46.00 29.91
C ASP A 21 7.97 -45.30 29.26
N GLY A 22 8.81 -44.61 30.03
CA GLY A 22 9.98 -43.86 29.52
C GLY A 22 11.25 -44.70 29.32
N GLY A 23 12.17 -44.26 28.44
CA GLY A 23 13.47 -44.92 28.20
C GLY A 23 14.59 -44.54 29.18
N VAL A 24 14.65 -43.27 29.60
CA VAL A 24 15.58 -42.71 30.61
C VAL A 24 14.87 -41.58 31.38
N TYR A 25 14.92 -41.59 32.72
CA TYR A 25 14.43 -40.52 33.59
C TYR A 25 15.55 -40.03 34.51
N GLY A 26 15.87 -38.73 34.47
CA GLY A 26 16.90 -38.11 35.30
C GLY A 26 16.36 -36.88 36.02
N GLU A 27 16.35 -36.91 37.34
CA GLU A 27 15.87 -35.83 38.23
C GLU A 27 17.03 -35.35 39.12
N SER A 28 17.12 -34.03 39.35
CA SER A 28 18.11 -33.47 40.27
C SER A 28 17.59 -32.17 40.89
N ASN A 29 17.82 -32.01 42.20
CA ASN A 29 17.49 -30.80 42.95
C ASN A 29 18.71 -29.87 43.15
N VAL A 30 19.90 -30.29 42.68
CA VAL A 30 21.17 -29.57 42.92
C VAL A 30 22.02 -29.40 41.67
N PHE A 31 21.70 -30.09 40.56
CA PHE A 31 22.45 -30.03 39.31
C PHE A 31 21.56 -30.38 38.09
N ASN A 32 22.15 -30.70 36.93
CA ASN A 32 21.42 -31.15 35.75
C ASN A 32 20.83 -32.56 35.95
N GLY A 33 19.55 -32.76 35.63
CA GLY A 33 18.89 -34.07 35.65
C GLY A 33 19.46 -35.05 34.62
N VAL A 34 19.78 -34.57 33.40
CA VAL A 34 20.45 -35.34 32.34
C VAL A 34 21.46 -34.44 31.62
N ARG A 35 22.68 -34.94 31.35
CA ARG A 35 23.73 -34.23 30.59
C ARG A 35 24.34 -35.15 29.53
N GLY A 36 24.14 -34.82 28.25
CA GLY A 36 24.89 -35.42 27.14
C GLY A 36 26.16 -34.63 26.83
N VAL A 37 27.27 -35.33 26.54
CA VAL A 37 28.53 -34.75 26.05
C VAL A 37 29.03 -35.62 24.89
N SER A 38 29.28 -35.02 23.74
CA SER A 38 29.87 -35.68 22.57
C SER A 38 31.19 -35.02 22.20
N TYR A 39 32.19 -35.84 21.90
CA TYR A 39 33.47 -35.42 21.30
C TYR A 39 33.60 -35.87 19.85
N ALA A 40 32.56 -36.53 19.31
CA ALA A 40 32.56 -37.05 17.95
C ALA A 40 32.22 -35.91 16.96
N PRO A 41 33.07 -35.64 15.95
CA PRO A 41 32.79 -34.62 14.94
C PRO A 41 31.45 -34.85 14.24
N GLY A 42 30.62 -33.81 14.12
CA GLY A 42 29.34 -33.87 13.40
C GLY A 42 28.18 -34.56 14.12
N HIS A 43 28.34 -34.99 15.38
CA HIS A 43 27.31 -35.72 16.12
C HIS A 43 26.74 -34.90 17.29
N GLY A 44 25.43 -35.04 17.55
CA GLY A 44 24.77 -34.43 18.69
C GLY A 44 25.12 -35.12 20.02
N ALA A 45 25.26 -34.34 21.10
CA ALA A 45 25.49 -34.88 22.44
C ALA A 45 24.22 -35.44 23.10
N VAL A 46 23.06 -34.93 22.70
CA VAL A 46 21.72 -35.47 22.96
C VAL A 46 20.95 -35.32 21.66
N VAL A 47 20.35 -36.40 21.17
CA VAL A 47 19.59 -36.42 19.91
C VAL A 47 18.20 -36.95 20.20
N GLY A 48 17.18 -36.15 19.90
CA GLY A 48 15.79 -36.55 20.01
C GLY A 48 15.20 -36.80 18.62
N ILE A 49 14.75 -38.03 18.36
CA ILE A 49 14.19 -38.46 17.07
C ILE A 49 12.79 -39.00 17.32
N SER A 50 11.83 -38.54 16.52
CA SER A 50 10.48 -39.08 16.44
C SER A 50 10.21 -39.49 15.00
N GLU A 51 10.10 -40.79 14.73
CA GLU A 51 9.88 -41.34 13.38
C GLU A 51 8.40 -41.61 13.09
N VAL A 52 7.49 -41.14 13.97
CA VAL A 52 6.05 -41.34 13.78
C VAL A 52 5.62 -40.61 12.50
N PRO A 53 5.12 -41.31 11.47
CA PRO A 53 4.68 -40.66 10.24
C PRO A 53 3.39 -39.88 10.49
N ILE A 54 3.16 -38.82 9.70
CA ILE A 54 1.87 -38.14 9.68
C ILE A 54 0.83 -39.13 9.11
N PRO A 55 -0.28 -39.40 9.81
CA PRO A 55 -1.31 -40.32 9.32
C PRO A 55 -1.98 -39.79 8.05
N ASP A 56 -2.35 -40.70 7.14
CA ASP A 56 -3.19 -40.42 5.97
C ASP A 56 -4.41 -41.36 5.99
N PRO A 57 -5.66 -40.86 6.20
CA PRO A 57 -6.03 -39.45 6.34
C PRO A 57 -5.52 -38.82 7.65
N PRO A 58 -5.36 -37.49 7.70
CA PRO A 58 -4.86 -36.79 8.88
C PRO A 58 -5.70 -37.07 10.13
N ASP A 59 -5.04 -37.46 11.22
CA ASP A 59 -5.65 -37.73 12.52
C ASP A 59 -4.81 -37.03 13.60
N PRO A 60 -5.28 -35.90 14.18
CA PRO A 60 -4.54 -35.13 15.15
C PRO A 60 -4.11 -35.92 16.39
N ALA A 61 -4.86 -36.98 16.74
CA ALA A 61 -4.53 -37.85 17.87
C ALA A 61 -3.33 -38.76 17.60
N LYS A 62 -2.84 -38.82 16.35
CA LYS A 62 -1.73 -39.66 15.90
C LYS A 62 -0.58 -38.86 15.27
N ASN A 63 -0.58 -37.54 15.45
CA ASN A 63 0.51 -36.70 14.96
C ASN A 63 1.83 -37.02 15.68
N PRO A 64 2.99 -36.91 14.99
CA PRO A 64 4.28 -37.02 15.64
C PRO A 64 4.46 -35.96 16.74
N GLY A 65 5.01 -36.38 17.87
CA GLY A 65 5.50 -35.48 18.91
C GLY A 65 6.81 -34.78 18.52
N PRO A 66 7.20 -33.70 19.21
CA PRO A 66 8.47 -33.01 18.96
C PRO A 66 9.67 -33.91 19.27
N GLY A 67 10.75 -33.78 18.50
CA GLY A 67 12.01 -34.48 18.80
C GLY A 67 12.63 -34.04 20.14
N VAL A 68 12.49 -32.75 20.49
CA VAL A 68 12.91 -32.18 21.78
C VAL A 68 11.83 -31.21 22.26
N TYR A 69 11.38 -31.37 23.52
CA TYR A 69 10.42 -30.47 24.17
C TYR A 69 11.04 -29.87 25.44
N GLY A 70 11.14 -28.54 25.49
CA GLY A 70 11.67 -27.80 26.64
C GLY A 70 10.61 -26.90 27.26
N GLN A 71 10.36 -27.06 28.57
CA GLN A 71 9.43 -26.24 29.34
C GLN A 71 10.15 -25.66 30.57
N SER A 72 9.96 -24.37 30.82
CA SER A 72 10.63 -23.65 31.91
C SER A 72 9.81 -22.43 32.32
N ASN A 73 9.93 -22.01 33.58
CA ASN A 73 9.46 -20.70 34.04
C ASN A 73 10.35 -19.54 33.55
N GLY A 74 11.52 -19.85 32.98
CA GLY A 74 12.44 -18.91 32.35
C GLY A 74 12.62 -19.21 30.87
N VAL A 75 13.86 -19.43 30.43
CA VAL A 75 14.14 -19.83 29.04
C VAL A 75 13.87 -21.33 28.87
N GLY A 76 13.02 -21.70 27.91
CA GLY A 76 12.68 -23.10 27.61
C GLY A 76 13.81 -23.87 26.91
N VAL A 77 14.43 -23.26 25.89
CA VAL A 77 15.55 -23.83 25.11
C VAL A 77 16.54 -22.72 24.74
N VAL A 78 17.85 -22.98 24.87
CA VAL A 78 18.94 -22.09 24.43
C VAL A 78 19.81 -22.84 23.43
N GLY A 79 20.06 -22.24 22.27
CA GLY A 79 21.05 -22.72 21.30
C GLY A 79 22.16 -21.70 21.09
N GLU A 80 23.41 -22.09 21.30
CA GLU A 80 24.60 -21.24 21.13
C GLU A 80 25.54 -21.83 20.08
N GLY A 81 25.85 -21.07 19.03
CA GLY A 81 26.79 -21.44 17.99
C GLY A 81 27.96 -20.46 17.97
N LYS A 82 29.19 -20.95 18.14
CA LYS A 82 30.40 -20.09 18.16
C LYS A 82 30.89 -19.68 16.78
N THR A 83 30.61 -20.50 15.78
CA THR A 83 31.06 -20.31 14.40
C THR A 83 29.93 -20.41 13.38
N TRP A 84 28.73 -20.81 13.81
CA TRP A 84 27.59 -21.09 12.93
C TRP A 84 26.26 -20.95 13.70
N HIS A 85 25.16 -21.55 13.24
CA HIS A 85 23.83 -21.35 13.80
C HIS A 85 23.74 -21.85 15.25
N GLY A 86 23.22 -21.03 16.17
CA GLY A 86 22.87 -21.50 17.51
C GLY A 86 21.62 -22.39 17.51
N VAL A 87 20.63 -22.04 16.66
CA VAL A 87 19.42 -22.82 16.38
C VAL A 87 19.17 -22.78 14.88
N PHE A 88 18.91 -23.93 14.26
CA PHE A 88 18.55 -24.04 12.85
C PHE A 88 17.25 -24.85 12.74
N GLY A 89 16.23 -24.24 12.15
CA GLY A 89 14.95 -24.89 11.88
C GLY A 89 14.73 -25.03 10.39
N HIS A 90 14.41 -26.24 9.93
CA HIS A 90 14.16 -26.58 8.54
C HIS A 90 12.91 -27.45 8.43
N THR A 91 12.13 -27.25 7.37
CA THR A 91 10.97 -28.06 7.04
C THR A 91 10.97 -28.33 5.54
N GLU A 92 10.73 -29.59 5.15
CA GLU A 92 10.55 -30.01 3.75
C GLU A 92 9.08 -29.99 3.32
N SER A 93 8.18 -29.63 4.24
CA SER A 93 6.74 -29.64 4.00
C SER A 93 6.35 -28.63 2.90
N THR A 94 5.62 -29.10 1.90
CA THR A 94 5.12 -28.29 0.77
C THR A 94 3.70 -27.77 0.98
N THR A 95 3.03 -28.19 2.06
CA THR A 95 1.66 -27.80 2.40
C THR A 95 1.59 -26.80 3.57
N GLY A 96 2.74 -26.41 4.14
CA GLY A 96 2.86 -25.42 5.21
C GLY A 96 3.89 -25.80 6.29
N GLY A 97 4.20 -24.85 7.19
CA GLY A 97 5.12 -25.01 8.31
C GLY A 97 6.21 -23.94 8.35
N HIS A 98 6.67 -23.58 9.56
CA HIS A 98 7.72 -22.59 9.76
C HIS A 98 9.00 -23.28 10.28
N GLY A 99 10.17 -22.90 9.74
CA GLY A 99 11.44 -23.32 10.34
C GLY A 99 11.57 -22.82 11.79
N VAL A 100 11.08 -21.62 12.07
CA VAL A 100 10.98 -21.04 13.41
C VAL A 100 9.63 -20.32 13.53
N ALA A 101 8.86 -20.64 14.57
CA ALA A 101 7.61 -19.95 14.93
C ALA A 101 7.67 -19.51 16.39
N GLY A 102 7.16 -18.32 16.68
CA GLY A 102 7.01 -17.82 18.03
C GLY A 102 5.66 -17.14 18.19
N ASP A 103 5.02 -17.40 19.32
CA ASP A 103 3.75 -16.77 19.74
C ASP A 103 3.97 -16.09 21.09
N GLY A 104 3.58 -14.82 21.17
CA GLY A 104 3.81 -13.95 22.33
C GLY A 104 3.91 -12.47 21.93
N PRO A 105 4.12 -11.56 22.90
CA PRO A 105 4.22 -10.11 22.65
C PRO A 105 5.32 -9.71 21.65
N THR A 106 6.28 -10.61 21.41
CA THR A 106 7.23 -10.54 20.31
C THR A 106 7.42 -11.97 19.79
N GLY A 107 6.97 -12.25 18.56
CA GLY A 107 7.07 -13.59 17.98
C GLY A 107 8.51 -13.98 17.60
N VAL A 108 9.19 -13.14 16.83
CA VAL A 108 10.60 -13.32 16.43
C VAL A 108 11.34 -12.00 16.50
N SER A 109 12.53 -11.98 17.13
CA SER A 109 13.41 -10.81 17.20
C SER A 109 14.79 -11.16 16.68
N GLY A 110 15.28 -10.40 15.68
CA GLY A 110 16.60 -10.58 15.09
C GLY A 110 17.45 -9.30 15.23
N VAL A 111 18.68 -9.43 15.72
CA VAL A 111 19.63 -8.32 15.89
C VAL A 111 20.89 -8.62 15.08
N GLY A 112 21.05 -7.94 13.95
CA GLY A 112 22.26 -7.98 13.13
C GLY A 112 23.24 -6.91 13.60
N ARG A 113 24.43 -7.29 14.04
CA ARG A 113 25.49 -6.33 14.47
C ARG A 113 26.43 -5.92 13.34
N THR A 114 26.48 -6.71 12.27
CA THR A 114 27.39 -6.52 11.12
C THR A 114 26.68 -6.70 9.78
N TRP A 115 25.46 -7.24 9.76
CA TRP A 115 24.71 -7.60 8.56
C TRP A 115 23.19 -7.57 8.83
N ILE A 116 22.41 -8.33 8.08
CA ILE A 116 20.95 -8.39 8.17
C ILE A 116 20.48 -8.92 9.54
N GLY A 117 19.58 -8.18 10.21
CA GLY A 117 18.96 -8.62 11.46
C GLY A 117 17.85 -9.66 11.27
N VAL A 118 17.02 -9.48 10.23
CA VAL A 118 15.98 -10.42 9.78
C VAL A 118 15.95 -10.41 8.26
N TYR A 119 16.09 -11.57 7.62
CA TYR A 119 16.01 -11.76 6.17
C TYR A 119 14.82 -12.65 5.85
N GLY A 120 14.00 -12.25 4.88
CA GLY A 120 12.90 -13.06 4.37
C GLY A 120 12.89 -13.06 2.84
N GLU A 121 12.84 -14.25 2.26
CA GLU A 121 12.83 -14.51 0.82
C GLU A 121 11.75 -15.55 0.52
N THR A 122 11.12 -15.45 -0.66
CA THR A 122 10.17 -16.44 -1.13
C THR A 122 10.52 -16.86 -2.55
N HIS A 123 10.45 -18.17 -2.81
CA HIS A 123 10.60 -18.78 -4.13
C HIS A 123 9.26 -19.31 -4.68
N ALA A 124 8.14 -18.94 -4.05
CA ALA A 124 6.82 -19.36 -4.50
C ALA A 124 6.45 -18.70 -5.84
N ASP A 125 5.68 -19.42 -6.67
CA ASP A 125 5.22 -18.93 -7.97
C ASP A 125 4.42 -17.62 -7.86
N ALA A 126 4.51 -16.79 -8.91
CA ALA A 126 3.94 -15.43 -8.93
C ALA A 126 2.41 -15.36 -8.69
N ALA A 127 1.68 -16.46 -8.87
CA ALA A 127 0.23 -16.52 -8.68
C ALA A 127 -0.21 -16.66 -7.21
N ALA A 128 0.71 -16.92 -6.28
CA ALA A 128 0.37 -17.30 -4.90
C ALA A 128 0.16 -16.12 -3.93
N GLY A 129 0.31 -14.87 -4.39
CA GLY A 129 0.32 -13.70 -3.48
C GLY A 129 1.47 -13.75 -2.46
N SER A 130 2.56 -14.44 -2.81
CA SER A 130 3.69 -14.71 -1.93
C SER A 130 4.46 -13.44 -1.56
N SER A 131 4.97 -13.40 -0.34
CA SER A 131 5.79 -12.30 0.18
C SER A 131 7.01 -12.87 0.90
N GLY A 132 8.21 -12.35 0.64
CA GLY A 132 9.41 -12.73 1.39
C GLY A 132 9.32 -12.30 2.86
N VAL A 133 8.71 -11.14 3.12
CA VAL A 133 8.34 -10.64 4.45
C VAL A 133 6.95 -10.04 4.35
N LEU A 134 6.03 -10.49 5.21
CA LEU A 134 4.69 -9.94 5.36
C LEU A 134 4.56 -9.32 6.75
N GLY A 135 4.25 -8.03 6.80
CA GLY A 135 3.95 -7.32 8.04
C GLY A 135 2.48 -6.92 8.08
N GLU A 136 1.71 -7.51 9.00
CA GLU A 136 0.30 -7.18 9.21
C GLU A 136 0.10 -6.43 10.52
N GLY A 137 -0.54 -5.27 10.45
CA GLY A 137 -0.91 -4.47 11.60
C GLY A 137 -2.40 -4.63 11.90
N LEU A 138 -2.73 -5.40 12.94
CA LEU A 138 -4.11 -5.53 13.42
C LEU A 138 -4.44 -4.44 14.45
N ASN A 139 -5.73 -4.09 14.60
CA ASN A 139 -6.22 -3.18 15.64
C ASN A 139 -5.51 -1.80 15.68
N GLY A 140 -5.24 -1.21 14.52
CA GLY A 140 -4.55 0.09 14.41
C GLY A 140 -3.02 0.00 14.45
N GLY A 141 -2.46 -1.22 14.44
CA GLY A 141 -1.04 -1.44 14.23
C GLY A 141 -0.59 -1.07 12.81
N VAL A 142 0.69 -0.75 12.65
CA VAL A 142 1.32 -0.56 11.34
C VAL A 142 2.00 -1.88 10.96
N GLY A 143 1.75 -2.38 9.75
CA GLY A 143 2.33 -3.64 9.29
C GLY A 143 3.86 -3.61 9.18
N VAL A 144 4.43 -2.53 8.62
CA VAL A 144 5.89 -2.35 8.49
C VAL A 144 6.29 -0.97 8.98
N LYS A 145 7.25 -0.90 9.91
CA LYS A 145 7.77 0.35 10.46
C LYS A 145 9.29 0.41 10.36
N GLY A 146 9.81 1.30 9.52
CA GLY A 146 11.23 1.56 9.39
C GLY A 146 11.68 2.83 10.11
N HIS A 147 12.79 2.77 10.84
CA HIS A 147 13.45 3.93 11.44
C HIS A 147 14.91 3.99 11.02
N ALA A 148 15.32 5.09 10.39
CA ALA A 148 16.73 5.41 10.15
C ALA A 148 17.11 6.68 10.93
N ARG A 149 18.26 6.66 11.60
CA ARG A 149 18.76 7.79 12.41
C ARG A 149 20.00 8.47 11.82
N ALA A 150 20.67 7.82 10.85
CA ALA A 150 21.83 8.38 10.18
C ALA A 150 21.37 9.41 9.12
N PRO A 151 22.01 10.59 9.02
CA PRO A 151 21.69 11.59 7.99
C PRO A 151 21.78 10.99 6.58
N GLY A 152 20.79 11.31 5.73
CA GLY A 152 20.75 10.85 4.34
C GLY A 152 20.27 9.41 4.12
N MET A 153 19.98 8.65 5.19
CA MET A 153 19.50 7.26 5.07
C MET A 153 17.98 7.19 5.03
N ALA A 154 17.44 6.35 4.13
CA ALA A 154 16.01 6.08 4.06
C ALA A 154 15.54 5.23 5.25
N GLY A 155 14.42 5.59 5.87
CA GLY A 155 13.77 4.74 6.89
C GLY A 155 13.22 3.45 6.30
N VAL A 156 12.68 3.52 5.08
CA VAL A 156 12.22 2.40 4.25
C VAL A 156 12.61 2.70 2.81
N ALA A 157 13.11 1.71 2.08
CA ALA A 157 13.43 1.83 0.67
C ALA A 157 12.82 0.65 -0.11
N GLY A 158 12.06 0.97 -1.17
CA GLY A 158 11.46 0.00 -2.08
C GLY A 158 12.18 0.01 -3.42
N TYR A 159 12.65 -1.15 -3.87
CA TYR A 159 13.35 -1.31 -5.14
C TYR A 159 12.70 -2.41 -5.95
N GLN A 160 12.36 -2.14 -7.22
CA GLN A 160 11.99 -3.18 -8.17
C GLN A 160 13.11 -3.34 -9.20
N LEU A 161 13.94 -4.37 -9.01
CA LEU A 161 15.23 -4.51 -9.69
C LEU A 161 15.11 -4.92 -11.17
N SER A 162 13.96 -5.44 -11.59
CA SER A 162 13.68 -5.71 -13.00
C SER A 162 13.26 -4.47 -13.79
N HIS A 163 12.92 -3.38 -13.09
CA HIS A 163 12.29 -2.19 -13.66
C HIS A 163 10.98 -2.45 -14.42
N GLN A 164 10.33 -3.59 -14.19
CA GLN A 164 9.05 -3.98 -14.81
C GLN A 164 7.84 -3.83 -13.87
N GLY A 165 7.97 -2.98 -12.84
CA GLY A 165 6.91 -2.73 -11.87
C GLY A 165 7.27 -1.59 -10.91
N PRO A 166 6.31 -1.13 -10.08
CA PRO A 166 6.58 -0.07 -9.11
C PRO A 166 7.51 -0.56 -8.00
N GLY A 167 8.42 0.31 -7.53
CA GLY A 167 9.22 0.03 -6.34
C GLY A 167 8.39 0.01 -5.05
N VAL A 168 7.25 0.73 -5.04
CA VAL A 168 6.26 0.77 -3.97
C VAL A 168 4.87 0.77 -4.60
N TYR A 169 4.03 -0.20 -4.25
CA TYR A 169 2.61 -0.22 -4.60
C TYR A 169 1.80 0.14 -3.35
N GLY A 170 0.92 1.14 -3.47
CA GLY A 170 0.04 1.57 -2.40
C GLY A 170 -1.40 1.61 -2.89
N GLU A 171 -2.30 1.01 -2.13
CA GLU A 171 -3.73 0.99 -2.39
C GLU A 171 -4.48 1.39 -1.13
N GLY A 172 -5.39 2.36 -1.24
CA GLY A 172 -6.12 2.90 -0.10
C GLY A 172 -6.78 4.22 -0.41
N ALA A 173 -7.50 4.77 0.57
CA ALA A 173 -8.18 6.05 0.48
C ALA A 173 -7.86 6.92 1.72
N PRO A 174 -6.73 7.67 1.73
CA PRO A 174 -5.77 7.86 0.64
C PRO A 174 -4.77 6.70 0.48
N ALA A 175 -4.20 6.54 -0.72
CA ALA A 175 -3.16 5.52 -0.99
C ALA A 175 -1.78 5.88 -0.38
N GLY A 176 -1.55 7.16 -0.08
CA GLY A 176 -0.34 7.65 0.59
C GLY A 176 -0.60 8.95 1.34
N TYR A 177 0.14 9.16 2.44
CA TYR A 177 0.09 10.38 3.26
C TYR A 177 1.51 10.78 3.63
N PHE A 178 1.93 11.98 3.21
CA PHE A 178 3.31 12.46 3.34
C PHE A 178 3.34 13.75 4.17
N LYS A 179 4.21 13.79 5.19
CA LYS A 179 4.53 15.00 5.95
C LYS A 179 5.93 15.46 5.57
N GLY A 180 6.01 16.45 4.70
CA GLY A 180 7.24 16.96 4.08
C GLY A 180 7.13 16.94 2.55
N ASP A 181 8.25 17.22 1.88
CA ASP A 181 8.29 17.31 0.43
C ASP A 181 8.35 15.94 -0.23
N VAL A 182 7.73 15.82 -1.41
CA VAL A 182 7.83 14.64 -2.28
C VAL A 182 8.67 15.02 -3.50
N VAL A 183 9.83 14.37 -3.66
CA VAL A 183 10.71 14.57 -4.82
C VAL A 183 10.47 13.46 -5.83
N VAL A 184 10.02 13.83 -7.03
CA VAL A 184 9.80 12.93 -8.16
C VAL A 184 10.77 13.31 -9.27
N THR A 185 11.64 12.39 -9.67
CA THR A 185 12.66 12.65 -10.71
C THR A 185 12.19 12.30 -12.13
N GLY A 186 11.07 11.59 -12.24
CA GLY A 186 10.34 11.37 -13.48
C GLY A 186 9.03 12.15 -13.50
N ASP A 187 8.03 11.62 -14.20
CA ASP A 187 6.73 12.26 -14.33
C ASP A 187 5.77 11.91 -13.18
N LEU A 188 4.92 12.87 -12.80
CA LEU A 188 3.75 12.63 -11.97
C LEU A 188 2.55 12.35 -12.88
N LEU A 189 2.14 11.07 -12.95
CA LEU A 189 1.01 10.65 -13.78
C LEU A 189 -0.30 10.78 -12.99
N LEU A 190 -1.15 11.71 -13.42
CA LEU A 190 -2.49 11.94 -12.86
C LEU A 190 -3.54 11.67 -13.94
N GLU A 191 -4.53 10.83 -13.65
CA GLU A 191 -5.54 10.41 -14.63
C GLU A 191 -6.73 11.39 -14.78
N GLY A 192 -6.82 12.39 -13.91
CA GLY A 192 -7.88 13.40 -13.98
C GLY A 192 -7.73 14.35 -15.18
N ALA A 193 -8.73 15.18 -15.39
CA ALA A 193 -8.92 15.89 -16.66
C ALA A 193 -8.28 17.29 -16.73
N ASP A 194 -8.26 17.98 -15.60
CA ASP A 194 -7.90 19.41 -15.49
C ASP A 194 -7.14 19.71 -14.19
N TYR A 195 -6.49 20.86 -14.18
CA TYR A 195 -5.89 21.47 -13.00
C TYR A 195 -6.87 22.49 -12.43
N ALA A 196 -7.29 22.28 -11.19
CA ALA A 196 -8.25 23.12 -10.51
C ALA A 196 -7.68 23.69 -9.21
N GLU A 197 -8.22 24.83 -8.81
CA GLU A 197 -8.01 25.44 -7.50
C GLU A 197 -9.36 25.58 -6.82
N GLU A 198 -9.41 25.33 -5.51
CA GLU A 198 -10.65 25.47 -4.77
C GLU A 198 -10.91 26.95 -4.47
N LEU A 199 -11.97 27.51 -5.04
CA LEU A 199 -12.33 28.92 -4.87
C LEU A 199 -13.61 29.06 -4.06
N THR A 200 -13.64 30.04 -3.16
CA THR A 200 -14.79 30.32 -2.28
C THR A 200 -16.02 30.73 -3.06
N VAL A 201 -17.17 30.11 -2.79
CA VAL A 201 -18.43 30.33 -3.52
C VAL A 201 -19.27 31.43 -2.86
N ALA A 202 -19.75 32.40 -3.64
CA ALA A 202 -20.82 33.32 -3.26
C ALA A 202 -22.20 32.77 -3.69
N GLU A 203 -23.27 33.25 -3.07
CA GLU A 203 -24.64 32.91 -3.51
C GLU A 203 -24.95 33.52 -4.89
N PRO A 204 -25.64 32.81 -5.81
CA PRO A 204 -26.17 31.45 -5.66
C PRO A 204 -25.10 30.35 -5.84
N THR A 205 -25.36 29.17 -5.27
CA THR A 205 -24.50 27.98 -5.41
C THR A 205 -24.15 27.65 -6.86
N VAL A 206 -22.92 27.17 -7.08
CA VAL A 206 -22.41 26.76 -8.39
C VAL A 206 -22.49 25.24 -8.58
N ALA A 207 -22.53 24.79 -9.83
CA ALA A 207 -22.55 23.37 -10.20
C ALA A 207 -21.42 23.05 -11.21
N PRO A 208 -20.95 21.79 -11.28
CA PRO A 208 -19.95 21.39 -12.27
C PRO A 208 -20.33 21.77 -13.69
N GLY A 209 -19.37 22.29 -14.44
CA GLY A 209 -19.52 22.78 -15.81
C GLY A 209 -19.95 24.24 -15.90
N MET A 210 -20.37 24.88 -14.82
CA MET A 210 -20.71 26.31 -14.84
C MET A 210 -19.47 27.17 -15.07
N VAL A 211 -19.58 28.14 -15.97
CA VAL A 211 -18.66 29.27 -16.08
C VAL A 211 -18.91 30.23 -14.92
N VAL A 212 -17.85 30.62 -14.24
CA VAL A 212 -17.93 31.48 -13.05
C VAL A 212 -17.09 32.74 -13.23
N VAL A 213 -17.53 33.80 -12.56
CA VAL A 213 -16.87 35.11 -12.51
C VAL A 213 -16.56 35.49 -11.06
N LEU A 214 -15.59 36.37 -10.87
CA LEU A 214 -15.27 36.96 -9.56
C LEU A 214 -16.28 38.05 -9.19
N ASP A 215 -16.73 38.05 -7.94
CA ASP A 215 -17.38 39.19 -7.31
C ASP A 215 -16.35 40.22 -6.79
N ASP A 216 -16.83 41.31 -6.19
CA ASP A 216 -15.95 42.39 -5.68
C ASP A 216 -15.15 41.96 -4.43
N GLU A 217 -15.52 40.86 -3.78
CA GLU A 217 -14.82 40.26 -2.64
C GLU A 217 -13.87 39.12 -3.07
N GLY A 218 -13.76 38.81 -4.37
CA GLY A 218 -12.91 37.75 -4.90
C GLY A 218 -13.47 36.34 -4.76
N ARG A 219 -14.78 36.19 -4.47
CA ARG A 219 -15.48 34.90 -4.50
C ARG A 219 -16.03 34.62 -5.89
N ILE A 220 -16.35 33.37 -6.16
CA ILE A 220 -16.94 32.97 -7.44
C ILE A 220 -18.46 32.94 -7.38
N ARG A 221 -19.10 33.31 -8.49
CA ARG A 221 -20.54 33.14 -8.75
C ARG A 221 -20.78 32.79 -10.22
N PRO A 222 -21.94 32.23 -10.60
CA PRO A 222 -22.24 31.99 -12.01
C PRO A 222 -22.14 33.28 -12.83
N CYS A 223 -21.59 33.20 -14.04
CA CYS A 223 -21.66 34.31 -15.00
C CYS A 223 -23.12 34.57 -15.39
N ILE A 224 -23.49 35.83 -15.60
CA ILE A 224 -24.84 36.23 -16.05
C ILE A 224 -24.81 37.31 -17.13
N ASP A 225 -23.60 37.71 -17.56
CA ASP A 225 -23.36 38.77 -18.53
C ASP A 225 -22.47 38.24 -19.66
N ASP A 226 -22.76 38.67 -20.89
CA ASP A 226 -21.94 38.33 -22.05
C ASP A 226 -20.61 39.11 -22.02
N TYR A 227 -19.51 38.40 -22.29
CA TYR A 227 -18.15 38.98 -22.33
C TYR A 227 -17.73 39.65 -21.01
N ASP A 228 -17.99 39.00 -19.88
CA ASP A 228 -17.56 39.49 -18.57
C ASP A 228 -16.04 39.24 -18.38
N PRO A 229 -15.23 40.30 -18.26
CA PRO A 229 -13.78 40.16 -18.08
C PRO A 229 -13.39 39.63 -16.69
N ARG A 230 -14.35 39.46 -15.77
CA ARG A 230 -14.14 38.89 -14.44
C ARG A 230 -14.20 37.35 -14.44
N VAL A 231 -14.26 36.71 -15.61
CA VAL A 231 -14.26 35.26 -15.72
C VAL A 231 -13.09 34.65 -14.95
N ALA A 232 -13.42 33.76 -14.00
CA ALA A 232 -12.45 33.08 -13.16
C ALA A 232 -12.07 31.70 -13.72
N GLY A 233 -12.99 31.08 -14.45
CA GLY A 233 -12.81 29.75 -15.03
C GLY A 233 -14.12 28.99 -15.08
N VAL A 234 -14.04 27.67 -15.00
CA VAL A 234 -15.19 26.76 -15.03
C VAL A 234 -15.13 25.81 -13.84
N VAL A 235 -16.25 25.57 -13.17
CA VAL A 235 -16.34 24.58 -12.09
C VAL A 235 -16.07 23.18 -12.66
N SER A 236 -15.02 22.52 -12.16
CA SER A 236 -14.62 21.17 -12.59
C SER A 236 -15.62 20.10 -12.13
N GLY A 237 -15.65 18.95 -12.81
CA GLY A 237 -16.48 17.80 -12.43
C GLY A 237 -17.60 17.41 -13.40
N ALA A 238 -17.92 18.26 -14.39
CA ALA A 238 -18.98 17.98 -15.36
C ALA A 238 -18.61 16.81 -16.28
N GLY A 239 -19.63 16.09 -16.79
CA GLY A 239 -19.43 14.97 -17.71
C GLY A 239 -18.74 13.74 -17.10
N GLY A 240 -18.75 13.61 -15.76
CA GLY A 240 -18.25 12.44 -15.04
C GLY A 240 -16.73 12.37 -14.93
N VAL A 241 -16.00 13.42 -15.32
CA VAL A 241 -14.55 13.53 -15.14
C VAL A 241 -14.22 14.31 -13.88
N ARG A 242 -13.14 13.95 -13.19
CA ARG A 242 -12.64 14.65 -12.01
C ARG A 242 -11.38 15.44 -12.35
N PRO A 243 -11.07 16.52 -11.60
CA PRO A 243 -9.78 17.20 -11.73
C PRO A 243 -8.62 16.24 -11.42
N ALA A 244 -7.49 16.43 -12.11
CA ALA A 244 -6.24 15.72 -11.88
C ALA A 244 -5.57 16.18 -10.58
N LEU A 245 -5.63 17.50 -10.33
CA LEU A 245 -5.04 18.16 -9.18
C LEU A 245 -6.01 19.24 -8.71
N VAL A 246 -6.20 19.32 -7.39
CA VAL A 246 -6.95 20.40 -6.74
C VAL A 246 -6.03 21.06 -5.72
N LEU A 247 -5.76 22.36 -5.91
CA LEU A 247 -5.01 23.16 -4.95
C LEU A 247 -5.94 23.90 -3.97
N ASP A 248 -5.36 24.32 -2.84
CA ASP A 248 -5.99 25.12 -1.79
C ASP A 248 -7.31 24.55 -1.24
N ARG A 249 -7.39 23.23 -1.09
CA ARG A 249 -8.63 22.58 -0.61
C ARG A 249 -9.08 23.12 0.75
N HIS A 250 -10.33 23.59 0.81
CA HIS A 250 -10.98 24.12 2.02
C HIS A 250 -12.50 23.92 1.98
N ASP A 251 -13.14 24.05 3.14
CA ASP A 251 -14.59 23.92 3.26
C ASP A 251 -15.32 25.10 2.59
N GLY A 252 -16.41 24.82 1.89
CA GLY A 252 -17.25 25.85 1.24
C GLY A 252 -16.68 26.40 -0.08
N GLY A 253 -15.60 25.81 -0.60
CA GLY A 253 -15.10 26.09 -1.94
C GLY A 253 -15.72 25.20 -3.02
N ALA A 254 -15.43 25.52 -4.27
CA ALA A 254 -15.65 24.64 -5.41
C ALA A 254 -14.39 24.59 -6.29
N PRO A 255 -14.05 23.42 -6.86
CA PRO A 255 -12.87 23.30 -7.72
C PRO A 255 -13.13 24.02 -9.05
N VAL A 256 -12.38 25.09 -9.30
CA VAL A 256 -12.43 25.85 -10.56
C VAL A 256 -11.21 25.51 -11.41
N ALA A 257 -11.47 24.99 -12.61
CA ALA A 257 -10.44 24.66 -13.56
C ALA A 257 -9.80 25.93 -14.13
N LEU A 258 -8.48 26.04 -13.97
CA LEU A 258 -7.67 27.13 -14.52
C LEU A 258 -6.98 26.72 -15.83
N MET A 259 -6.80 25.41 -16.04
CA MET A 259 -6.30 24.86 -17.30
C MET A 259 -6.66 23.38 -17.45
N GLY A 260 -6.73 22.90 -18.70
CA GLY A 260 -6.96 21.49 -19.01
C GLY A 260 -8.16 21.25 -19.90
N LYS A 261 -8.60 19.99 -20.00
CA LYS A 261 -9.73 19.58 -20.85
C LYS A 261 -10.91 19.21 -19.99
N LEU A 262 -11.99 19.96 -20.04
CA LEU A 262 -13.19 19.69 -19.23
C LEU A 262 -14.47 19.94 -20.00
N TRP A 263 -15.60 19.64 -19.34
CA TRP A 263 -16.93 19.90 -19.86
C TRP A 263 -17.46 21.22 -19.30
N VAL A 264 -18.05 22.02 -20.18
CA VAL A 264 -18.59 23.35 -19.88
C VAL A 264 -20.04 23.38 -20.31
N LEU A 265 -20.91 23.93 -19.46
CA LEU A 265 -22.27 24.28 -19.84
C LEU A 265 -22.20 25.39 -20.88
N ALA A 266 -22.79 25.18 -22.05
CA ALA A 266 -22.70 26.09 -23.16
C ALA A 266 -24.08 26.38 -23.75
N ASP A 267 -24.25 27.59 -24.26
CA ASP A 267 -25.44 28.08 -24.94
C ASP A 267 -25.08 28.45 -26.39
N ALA A 268 -25.67 27.70 -27.31
CA ALA A 268 -25.55 27.89 -28.75
C ALA A 268 -26.87 28.42 -29.38
N SER A 269 -27.75 29.03 -28.58
CA SER A 269 -29.05 29.53 -29.05
C SER A 269 -28.92 30.66 -30.09
N GLU A 270 -27.89 31.50 -29.98
CA GLU A 270 -27.62 32.58 -30.95
C GLU A 270 -26.68 32.15 -32.08
N ALA A 271 -25.80 31.19 -31.80
CA ALA A 271 -24.70 30.83 -32.67
C ALA A 271 -24.23 29.39 -32.41
N PRO A 272 -24.17 28.51 -33.44
CA PRO A 272 -23.62 27.17 -33.27
C PRO A 272 -22.15 27.24 -32.82
N ILE A 273 -21.77 26.36 -31.89
CA ILE A 273 -20.40 26.17 -31.44
C ILE A 273 -19.77 25.05 -32.27
N HIS A 274 -18.63 25.33 -32.90
CA HIS A 274 -17.82 24.35 -33.62
C HIS A 274 -16.50 24.11 -32.91
N CYS A 275 -15.86 22.98 -33.21
CA CYS A 275 -14.51 22.70 -32.72
C CYS A 275 -13.53 23.81 -33.14
N GLY A 276 -12.74 24.31 -32.19
CA GLY A 276 -11.79 25.39 -32.35
C GLY A 276 -12.34 26.80 -32.07
N ASP A 277 -13.66 26.95 -31.93
CA ASP A 277 -14.28 28.23 -31.59
C ASP A 277 -13.82 28.71 -30.21
N LEU A 278 -13.51 30.02 -30.11
CA LEU A 278 -13.30 30.66 -28.82
C LEU A 278 -14.65 30.79 -28.10
N LEU A 279 -14.64 30.48 -26.80
CA LEU A 279 -15.80 30.62 -25.93
C LEU A 279 -15.59 31.75 -24.91
N THR A 280 -16.68 32.42 -24.56
CA THR A 280 -16.75 33.51 -23.58
C THR A 280 -17.95 33.28 -22.65
N THR A 281 -18.10 34.07 -21.58
CA THR A 281 -19.31 34.04 -20.74
C THR A 281 -20.58 34.36 -21.52
N SER A 282 -21.69 33.76 -21.10
CA SER A 282 -23.05 33.98 -21.63
C SER A 282 -23.93 34.71 -20.61
N SER A 283 -24.92 35.45 -21.12
CA SER A 283 -26.04 35.95 -20.34
C SER A 283 -26.95 34.84 -19.80
N THR A 284 -26.90 33.64 -20.39
CA THR A 284 -27.50 32.42 -19.80
C THR A 284 -26.69 32.00 -18.57
N PRO A 285 -27.28 31.98 -17.35
CA PRO A 285 -26.53 31.82 -16.12
C PRO A 285 -25.59 30.61 -16.09
N GLY A 286 -24.30 30.85 -15.82
CA GLY A 286 -23.27 29.84 -15.75
C GLY A 286 -22.90 29.18 -17.08
N HIS A 287 -23.38 29.67 -18.22
CA HIS A 287 -23.07 29.08 -19.52
C HIS A 287 -21.96 29.85 -20.25
N ALA A 288 -21.20 29.14 -21.07
CA ALA A 288 -20.34 29.72 -22.09
C ALA A 288 -21.13 29.93 -23.39
N ARG A 289 -20.68 30.83 -24.25
CA ARG A 289 -21.16 30.98 -25.63
C ARG A 289 -20.01 31.21 -26.60
N ARG A 290 -20.25 31.04 -27.90
CA ARG A 290 -19.26 31.35 -28.94
C ARG A 290 -18.94 32.84 -28.95
N VAL A 291 -17.66 33.18 -29.07
CA VAL A 291 -17.21 34.55 -29.38
C VAL A 291 -17.67 34.95 -30.79
N THR A 292 -18.55 35.93 -30.86
CA THR A 292 -19.03 36.58 -32.09
C THR A 292 -18.46 38.00 -32.27
N GLU A 293 -18.10 38.66 -31.18
CA GLU A 293 -17.54 40.03 -31.11
C GLU A 293 -16.10 39.94 -30.58
N ARG A 294 -15.12 39.82 -31.49
CA ARG A 294 -13.72 39.53 -31.11
C ARG A 294 -13.10 40.65 -30.27
N GLU A 295 -13.49 41.88 -30.50
CA GLU A 295 -13.03 43.08 -29.80
C GLU A 295 -13.41 43.09 -28.30
N ARG A 296 -14.49 42.42 -27.91
CA ARG A 296 -14.93 42.28 -26.52
C ARG A 296 -14.35 41.05 -25.81
N ALA A 297 -13.78 40.12 -26.56
CA ALA A 297 -13.31 38.85 -26.02
C ALA A 297 -12.05 39.01 -25.14
N PHE A 298 -11.28 40.09 -25.30
CA PHE A 298 -10.06 40.29 -24.53
C PHE A 298 -10.39 40.36 -23.02
N GLY A 299 -9.82 39.42 -22.25
CA GLY A 299 -10.09 39.27 -20.81
C GLY A 299 -11.33 38.43 -20.45
N ALA A 300 -12.17 38.06 -21.41
CA ALA A 300 -13.42 37.29 -21.18
C ALA A 300 -13.41 35.89 -21.80
N VAL A 301 -12.29 35.47 -22.41
CA VAL A 301 -12.16 34.13 -23.01
C VAL A 301 -12.12 33.06 -21.93
N VAL A 302 -13.01 32.08 -22.04
CA VAL A 302 -13.01 30.86 -21.21
C VAL A 302 -12.03 29.83 -21.77
N GLY A 303 -11.99 29.66 -23.09
CA GLY A 303 -11.15 28.67 -23.75
C GLY A 303 -11.58 28.39 -25.18
N LYS A 304 -11.16 27.23 -25.71
CA LYS A 304 -11.50 26.76 -27.07
C LYS A 304 -12.35 25.49 -27.03
N ALA A 305 -13.43 25.47 -27.80
CA ALA A 305 -14.27 24.30 -27.96
C ALA A 305 -13.48 23.14 -28.61
N LEU A 306 -13.68 21.93 -28.08
CA LEU A 306 -13.15 20.66 -28.59
C LEU A 306 -14.26 19.78 -29.18
N THR A 307 -15.51 20.09 -28.89
CA THR A 307 -16.70 19.43 -29.45
C THR A 307 -17.68 20.49 -29.95
N GLU A 308 -18.61 20.08 -30.81
CA GLU A 308 -19.65 20.95 -31.34
C GLU A 308 -20.90 21.00 -30.45
N LEU A 309 -21.65 22.09 -30.57
CA LEU A 309 -23.03 22.23 -30.09
C LEU A 309 -23.83 23.01 -31.15
N PRO A 310 -24.67 22.35 -31.97
CA PRO A 310 -25.34 23.00 -33.09
C PRO A 310 -26.38 24.05 -32.71
N SER A 311 -27.07 23.88 -31.58
CA SER A 311 -28.09 24.81 -31.09
C SER A 311 -28.48 24.50 -29.63
N GLY A 312 -29.16 25.44 -28.99
CA GLY A 312 -29.70 25.28 -27.63
C GLY A 312 -28.61 25.22 -26.56
N THR A 313 -28.93 24.66 -25.40
CA THR A 313 -27.98 24.49 -24.29
C THR A 313 -27.52 23.05 -24.15
N GLY A 314 -26.27 22.86 -23.70
CA GLY A 314 -25.70 21.53 -23.52
C GLY A 314 -24.27 21.56 -22.99
N LEU A 315 -23.64 20.38 -22.89
CA LEU A 315 -22.24 20.28 -22.52
C LEU A 315 -21.34 20.34 -23.76
N VAL A 316 -20.35 21.22 -23.74
CA VAL A 316 -19.27 21.30 -24.72
C VAL A 316 -17.97 20.97 -24.03
N ARG A 317 -17.14 20.13 -24.65
CA ARG A 317 -15.79 19.87 -24.17
C ARG A 317 -14.90 21.05 -24.56
N VAL A 318 -14.13 21.58 -23.64
CA VAL A 318 -13.34 22.80 -23.83
C VAL A 318 -11.91 22.57 -23.36
N LEU A 319 -10.96 23.10 -24.13
CA LEU A 319 -9.58 23.31 -23.67
C LEU A 319 -9.52 24.70 -23.01
N VAL A 320 -9.37 24.72 -21.70
CA VAL A 320 -9.11 25.93 -20.91
C VAL A 320 -7.62 26.11 -20.76
N SER A 321 -7.18 27.36 -20.86
CA SER A 321 -5.81 27.79 -20.61
C SER A 321 -5.87 29.10 -19.83
N ALA A 322 -5.00 29.28 -18.84
CA ALA A 322 -4.86 30.56 -18.17
C ALA A 322 -4.59 31.66 -19.21
N SER A 323 -5.41 32.71 -19.17
CA SER A 323 -5.38 33.84 -20.11
C SER A 323 -4.30 34.85 -19.71
#